data_AF-A0A6A7LK72-F1
#
_entry.id   AF-A0A6A7LK72-F1
#
_cell.length_a   1.000
_cell.length_b   1.000
_cell.length_c   1.000
_cell.angle_alpha   90.00
_cell.angle_beta   90.00
_cell.angle_gamma   90.00
#
_symmetry.space_group_name_H-M   'P 1'
#
loop_
_entity.id
_entity.type
_entity.pdbx_description
1 polymer ?
#
loop_
_entity_poly.entity_id
_entity_poly.type
_entity_poly.pdbx_seq_one_letter_code
_entity_poly.pdbx_strand_id
1 'polypeptide(L)'
;MSLTRKSTLLAIVSVAFVCTVVMSTIAPALALTKYFNCTTRSANKHADLTLEDVNECYYKIFVGAREYYLNETSVLHTQTK
;
A
#
# COMPACT_ATOMS: atom_id res chain seq x y z
N MET A 1 31.14 28.92 -18.14
CA MET A 1 29.82 29.07 -17.49
C MET A 1 28.79 27.98 -17.88
N SER A 2 29.01 27.17 -18.93
CA SER A 2 28.05 26.12 -19.37
C SER A 2 28.17 24.79 -18.60
N LEU A 3 29.40 24.36 -18.28
CA LEU A 3 29.65 23.06 -17.62
C LEU A 3 29.17 23.01 -16.16
N THR A 4 29.39 24.09 -15.40
CA THR A 4 28.90 24.22 -14.02
C THR A 4 27.37 24.22 -13.96
N ARG A 5 26.71 24.91 -14.89
CA ARG A 5 25.25 24.91 -15.03
C ARG A 5 24.70 23.50 -15.31
N LYS A 6 25.34 22.72 -16.20
CA LYS A 6 24.95 21.33 -16.48
C LYS A 6 25.16 20.41 -15.26
N SER A 7 26.26 20.58 -14.54
CA SER A 7 26.54 19.81 -13.31
C SER A 7 25.53 20.12 -12.20
N THR A 8 25.16 21.40 -12.02
CA THR A 8 24.14 21.81 -11.05
C THR A 8 22.76 21.25 -11.43
N LEU A 9 22.40 21.26 -12.73
CA LEU A 9 21.16 20.66 -13.19
C LEU A 9 21.11 19.15 -12.95
N LEU A 10 22.21 18.43 -13.22
CA LEU A 10 22.29 16.99 -12.96
C LEU A 10 22.10 16.67 -11.47
N ALA A 11 22.75 17.46 -10.60
CA ALA A 11 22.60 17.34 -9.15
C ALA A 11 21.14 17.55 -8.71
N ILE A 12 20.47 18.60 -9.20
CA ILE A 12 19.05 18.87 -8.88
C ILE A 12 18.16 17.70 -9.32
N VAL A 13 18.35 17.19 -10.55
CA VAL A 13 17.57 16.06 -11.07
C VAL A 13 17.79 14.80 -10.23
N SER A 14 19.03 14.52 -9.82
CA SER A 14 19.33 13.36 -8.98
C SER A 14 18.66 13.43 -7.61
N VAL A 15 18.67 14.60 -6.97
CA VAL A 15 18.01 14.81 -5.67
C VAL A 15 16.49 14.69 -5.82
N ALA A 16 15.92 15.31 -6.86
CA ALA A 16 14.49 15.21 -7.13
C ALA A 16 14.06 13.74 -7.34
N PHE A 17 14.84 12.95 -8.08
CA PHE A 17 14.57 11.53 -8.31
C PHE A 17 14.62 10.71 -7.01
N VAL A 18 15.62 10.93 -6.15
CA VAL A 18 15.67 10.25 -4.85
C VAL A 18 14.46 10.63 -3.99
N CYS A 19 14.08 11.91 -3.97
CA CYS A 19 12.90 12.36 -3.23
C CYS A 19 11.62 11.71 -3.75
N THR A 20 11.41 11.60 -5.06
CA THR A 20 10.20 10.96 -5.60
C THR A 20 10.14 9.47 -5.25
N VAL A 21 11.25 8.75 -5.32
CA VAL A 21 11.33 7.33 -4.92
C VAL A 21 11.05 7.16 -3.43
N VAL A 22 11.63 8.01 -2.58
CA VAL A 22 11.37 7.94 -1.13
C VAL A 22 9.89 8.22 -0.84
N MET A 23 9.33 9.29 -1.41
CA MET A 23 7.94 9.66 -1.19
C MET A 23 6.94 8.62 -1.71
N SER A 24 7.25 7.93 -2.83
CA SER A 24 6.38 6.88 -3.36
C SER A 24 6.36 5.62 -2.47
N THR A 25 7.37 5.41 -1.63
CA THR A 25 7.43 4.28 -0.68
C THR A 25 6.84 4.59 0.70
N ILE A 26 6.75 5.86 1.09
CA ILE A 26 6.24 6.25 2.43
C ILE A 26 4.75 5.90 2.59
N ALA A 27 3.93 6.23 1.60
CA ALA A 27 2.50 5.93 1.64
C ALA A 27 2.20 4.43 1.78
N PRO A 28 2.78 3.52 0.96
CA PRO A 28 2.56 2.09 1.13
C PRO A 28 3.13 1.56 2.46
N ALA A 29 4.29 2.04 2.92
CA ALA A 29 4.85 1.63 4.22
C ALA A 29 3.94 2.01 5.41
N LEU A 30 3.35 3.21 5.37
CA LEU A 30 2.37 3.66 6.37
C LEU A 30 1.10 2.80 6.35
N ALA A 31 0.61 2.45 5.16
CA ALA A 31 -0.54 1.56 5.01
C ALA A 31 -0.25 0.17 5.61
N LEU A 32 0.90 -0.41 5.28
CA LEU A 32 1.31 -1.71 5.80
C LEU A 32 1.45 -1.70 7.32
N THR A 33 2.03 -0.65 7.88
CA THR A 33 2.14 -0.45 9.33
C THR A 33 0.77 -0.41 10.01
N LYS A 34 -0.18 0.34 9.45
CA LYS A 34 -1.56 0.40 9.98
C LYS A 34 -2.25 -0.96 9.91
N TYR A 35 -2.02 -1.72 8.83
CA TYR A 35 -2.57 -3.06 8.65
C TYR A 35 -2.03 -4.04 9.72
N PHE A 36 -0.71 -4.09 9.92
CA PHE A 36 -0.11 -4.94 10.96
C PHE A 36 -0.56 -4.56 12.37
N ASN A 37 -0.70 -3.27 12.65
CA ASN A 37 -1.22 -2.81 13.94
C ASN A 37 -2.68 -3.22 14.16
N CYS A 38 -3.50 -3.23 13.11
CA CYS A 38 -4.89 -3.69 13.17
C CYS A 38 -4.98 -5.18 13.47
N THR A 39 -4.25 -6.01 12.71
CA THR A 39 -4.26 -7.47 12.88
C THR A 39 -3.68 -7.88 14.23
N THR A 40 -2.56 -7.27 14.64
CA THR A 40 -1.98 -7.48 15.98
C THR A 40 -2.95 -7.09 17.10
N ARG A 41 -3.70 -5.98 16.93
CA ARG A 41 -4.73 -5.60 17.90
C ARG A 41 -5.85 -6.63 17.99
N SER A 42 -6.32 -7.17 16.87
CA SER A 42 -7.36 -8.20 16.90
C SER A 42 -6.86 -9.47 17.58
N ALA A 43 -5.67 -9.93 17.18
CA ALA A 43 -4.99 -11.07 17.77
C ALA A 43 -4.87 -10.95 19.30
N ASN A 44 -4.41 -9.78 19.78
CA ASN A 44 -4.24 -9.55 21.21
C ASN A 44 -5.57 -9.44 21.98
N LYS A 45 -6.64 -8.99 21.34
CA LYS A 45 -7.95 -8.84 21.98
C LYS A 45 -8.65 -10.18 22.17
N HIS A 46 -8.51 -11.08 21.20
CA HIS A 46 -9.22 -12.36 21.17
C HIS A 46 -8.32 -13.57 21.50
N ALA A 47 -7.00 -13.33 21.70
CA ALA A 47 -5.97 -14.36 21.80
C ALA A 47 -5.94 -15.31 20.58
N ASP A 48 -6.50 -14.86 19.47
CA ASP A 48 -6.68 -15.60 18.22
C ASP A 48 -6.79 -14.60 17.06
N LEU A 49 -6.38 -15.02 15.86
CA LEU A 49 -6.44 -14.21 14.64
C LEU A 49 -7.13 -15.00 13.53
N THR A 50 -8.36 -14.59 13.20
CA THR A 50 -9.14 -15.25 12.16
C THR A 50 -8.92 -14.65 10.78
N LEU A 51 -9.32 -15.38 9.73
CA LEU A 51 -9.35 -14.86 8.37
C LEU A 51 -10.30 -13.65 8.23
N GLU A 52 -11.37 -13.60 9.02
CA GLU A 52 -12.30 -12.48 9.02
C GLU A 52 -11.64 -11.21 9.57
N ASP A 53 -10.89 -11.32 10.67
CA ASP A 53 -10.10 -10.21 11.23
C ASP A 53 -9.09 -9.65 10.23
N VAL A 54 -8.37 -10.56 9.55
CA VAL A 54 -7.38 -10.23 8.52
C VAL A 54 -8.03 -9.45 7.38
N ASN A 55 -9.16 -9.95 6.87
CA ASN A 55 -9.91 -9.32 5.78
C ASN A 55 -10.50 -7.97 6.20
N GLU A 56 -11.08 -7.87 7.40
CA GLU A 56 -11.62 -6.61 7.91
C GLU A 56 -10.51 -5.55 8.02
N CYS A 57 -9.37 -5.91 8.62
CA CYS A 57 -8.21 -5.03 8.73
C CYS A 57 -7.66 -4.61 7.36
N TYR A 58 -7.64 -5.53 6.39
CA TYR A 58 -7.21 -5.23 5.03
C TYR A 58 -8.15 -4.22 4.35
N TYR A 59 -9.47 -4.48 4.35
CA TYR A 59 -10.46 -3.59 3.75
C TYR A 59 -10.54 -2.22 4.41
N LYS A 60 -10.26 -2.15 5.71
CA LYS A 60 -10.22 -0.91 6.47
C LYS A 60 -9.08 0.02 6.07
N ILE A 61 -7.93 -0.55 5.69
CA ILE A 61 -6.72 0.23 5.37
C ILE A 61 -6.57 0.47 3.87
N PHE A 62 -6.92 -0.53 3.05
CA PHE A 62 -6.84 -0.48 1.60
C PHE A 62 -8.23 -0.21 1.02
N VAL A 63 -8.63 1.06 1.01
CA VAL A 63 -9.92 1.52 0.49
C VAL A 63 -10.11 1.08 -0.96
N GLY A 64 -11.31 0.58 -1.30
CA GLY A 64 -11.64 0.04 -2.63
C GLY A 64 -11.28 -1.43 -2.81
N ALA A 65 -10.45 -2.02 -1.93
CA ALA A 65 -10.07 -3.41 -2.10
C ALA A 65 -11.27 -4.36 -1.89
N ARG A 66 -12.20 -4.05 -0.98
CA ARG A 66 -13.42 -4.86 -0.79
C ARG A 66 -14.26 -4.92 -2.07
N GLU A 67 -14.44 -3.79 -2.74
CA GLU A 67 -15.19 -3.70 -4.00
C GLU A 67 -14.49 -4.49 -5.11
N TYR A 68 -13.16 -4.37 -5.22
CA TYR A 68 -12.36 -5.16 -6.15
C TYR A 68 -12.54 -6.67 -5.94
N TYR A 69 -12.40 -7.14 -4.69
CA TYR A 69 -12.54 -8.56 -4.37
C TYR A 69 -13.94 -9.08 -4.66
N LEU A 70 -15.00 -8.37 -4.24
CA LEU A 70 -16.38 -8.78 -4.51
C LEU A 70 -16.70 -8.82 -6.01
N ASN A 71 -16.09 -7.93 -6.81
CA ASN A 71 -16.24 -7.92 -8.26
C ASN A 71 -15.51 -9.10 -8.92
N GLU A 72 -14.32 -9.45 -8.46
CA GLU A 72 -13.61 -10.65 -8.94
C GLU A 72 -14.37 -11.94 -8.64
N THR A 73 -14.90 -12.10 -7.41
CA THR A 73 -15.65 -13.31 -7.05
C THR A 73 -16.96 -13.42 -7.84
N SER A 74 -17.65 -12.30 -8.10
CA SER A 74 -18.88 -12.32 -8.89
C SER A 74 -18.63 -12.71 -10.35
N VAL A 75 -17.52 -12.26 -10.93
CA VAL A 75 -17.06 -12.67 -12.28
C VAL A 75 -16.67 -14.14 -12.32
N LEU A 76 -15.98 -14.66 -11.29
CA LEU A 76 -15.62 -16.08 -11.20
C LEU A 76 -16.86 -16.99 -11.15
N HIS A 77 -17.90 -16.57 -10.43
CA HIS A 77 -19.17 -17.31 -10.36
C HIS A 77 -20.01 -17.23 -11.64
N THR A 78 -19.77 -16.27 -12.53
CA THR A 78 -20.49 -16.18 -13.82
C THR A 78 -19.85 -17.01 -14.93
N GLN A 79 -18.56 -17.35 -14.82
CA GLN A 79 -17.82 -18.12 -15.84
C GLN A 79 -18.03 -19.65 -15.73
N THR A 80 -18.87 -20.11 -14.80
CA THR A 80 -19.18 -21.55 -14.61
C THR A 80 -20.58 -21.88 -15.13
N LYS A 81 -20.89 -21.54 -16.39
CA LYS A 81 -22.12 -21.98 -17.05
C LYS A 81 -21.94 -22.22 -18.55
#